data_AF-A0A1T4W086-F1
#
_entry.id   AF-A0A1T4W086-F1
#
_cell.length_a   1.000
_cell.length_b   1.000
_cell.length_c   1.000
_cell.angle_alpha   90.00
_cell.angle_beta   90.00
_cell.angle_gamma   90.00
#
_symmetry.space_group_name_H-M   'P 1'
#
loop_
_entity.id
_entity.type
_entity.pdbx_description
1 polymer ?
#
loop_
_entity_poly.entity_id
_entity_poly.type
_entity_poly.pdbx_seq_one_letter_code
_entity_poly.pdbx_strand_id
1 'polypeptide(L)' 'PEAVFGDIKYNHGFKRFRLRSKAKVIIEFGLVALAHNIRKWANIRNEMNAVIS' A
#
# COMPACT_ATOMS: atom_id res chain seq x y z
N PRO A 1 -6.33 -13.20 3.36
CA PRO A 1 -5.08 -12.54 2.92
C PRO A 1 -5.08 -12.37 1.40
N GLU A 2 -5.31 -11.15 0.92
CA GLU A 2 -5.14 -10.85 -0.51
C GLU A 2 -3.66 -10.64 -0.82
N ALA A 3 -3.26 -10.93 -2.06
CA ALA A 3 -1.91 -10.60 -2.51
C ALA A 3 -1.73 -9.06 -2.49
N VAL A 4 -0.57 -8.57 -2.05
CA VAL A 4 -0.24 -7.12 -1.96
C VAL A 4 -0.58 -6.37 -3.25
N PHE A 5 -0.27 -6.97 -4.40
CA PHE A 5 -0.60 -6.42 -5.71
C PHE A 5 -2.11 -6.37 -6.00
N GLY A 6 -2.87 -7.38 -5.55
CA GLY A 6 -4.32 -7.42 -5.68
C GLY A 6 -4.99 -6.33 -4.86
N ASP A 7 -4.55 -6.17 -3.61
CA ASP A 7 -5.06 -5.14 -2.69
C ASP A 7 -4.75 -3.72 -3.22
N ILE A 8 -3.56 -3.49 -3.74
CA ILE A 8 -3.20 -2.20 -4.38
C ILE A 8 -4.07 -1.94 -5.62
N LYS A 9 -4.31 -2.96 -6.45
CA LYS A 9 -5.02 -2.80 -7.73
C LYS A 9 -6.53 -2.65 -7.56
N TYR A 10 -7.16 -3.50 -6.75
CA TYR A 10 -8.61 -3.58 -6.61
C TYR A 10 -9.13 -2.74 -5.45
N ASN A 11 -8.59 -2.94 -4.24
CA ASN A 11 -9.12 -2.25 -3.05
C ASN A 11 -8.67 -0.79 -3.00
N HIS A 12 -7.43 -0.51 -3.38
CA HIS A 12 -6.91 0.86 -3.43
C HIS A 12 -7.15 1.55 -4.79
N GLY A 13 -7.78 0.86 -5.75
CA GLY A 13 -8.18 1.43 -7.04
C GLY A 13 -7.02 1.85 -7.94
N PHE A 14 -5.82 1.29 -7.76
CA PHE A 14 -4.68 1.59 -8.60
C PHE A 14 -4.83 0.95 -9.99
N LYS A 15 -5.47 1.67 -10.91
CA LYS A 15 -5.78 1.18 -12.27
C LYS A 15 -4.71 1.51 -13.31
N ARG A 16 -3.94 2.57 -13.11
CA ARG A 16 -2.99 3.12 -14.09
C ARG A 16 -1.92 3.99 -13.41
N PHE A 17 -0.69 3.90 -13.92
CA PHE A 17 0.36 4.87 -13.61
C PHE A 17 0.05 6.26 -14.16
N ARG A 18 0.26 7.27 -13.32
CA ARG A 18 0.12 8.68 -13.71
C ARG A 18 1.33 9.15 -14.49
N LEU A 19 2.52 8.65 -14.16
CA LEU A 19 3.78 8.98 -14.83
C LEU A 19 4.09 7.94 -15.94
N ARG A 20 4.83 8.35 -16.98
CA ARG A 20 5.12 7.49 -18.15
C ARG A 20 6.59 7.11 -18.34
N SER A 21 7.52 7.84 -17.71
CA SER A 21 8.95 7.49 -17.76
C SER A 21 9.25 6.36 -16.78
N LYS A 22 10.10 5.41 -17.17
CA LYS A 22 10.48 4.26 -16.34
C LYS A 22 10.96 4.66 -14.95
N ALA A 23 11.87 5.63 -14.86
CA ALA A 23 12.38 6.13 -13.58
C ALA A 23 11.26 6.71 -12.70
N LYS A 24 10.34 7.46 -13.30
CA LYS A 24 9.22 8.09 -12.61
C LYS A 24 8.17 7.06 -12.15
N VAL A 25 7.88 6.07 -12.98
CA VAL A 25 6.97 4.96 -12.67
C VAL A 25 7.48 4.13 -11.49
N ILE A 26 8.80 3.89 -11.42
CA ILE A 26 9.40 3.18 -10.28
C ILE A 26 9.18 3.95 -8.99
N ILE A 27 9.39 5.27 -8.99
CA ILE A 27 9.16 6.11 -7.80
C ILE A 27 7.67 6.13 -7.44
N GLU A 28 6.78 6.28 -8.42
CA GLU A 28 5.33 6.27 -8.21
C GLU A 28 4.86 4.96 -7.55
N PHE A 29 5.28 3.83 -8.11
CA PHE A 29 4.93 2.52 -7.55
C PHE A 29 5.56 2.29 -6.17
N GLY A 30 6.81 2.74 -5.97
CA GLY A 30 7.48 2.67 -4.68
C GLY A 30 6.72 3.43 -3.59
N LEU A 31 6.21 4.62 -3.90
CA LEU A 31 5.39 5.40 -2.97
C LEU A 31 4.07 4.70 -2.64
N VAL A 32 3.40 4.10 -3.64
CA VAL A 32 2.16 3.33 -3.43
C VAL A 32 2.41 2.12 -2.54
N ALA A 33 3.48 1.35 -2.80
CA ALA A 33 3.84 0.19 -1.99
C ALA A 33 4.21 0.57 -0.55
N LEU A 34 4.94 1.68 -0.38
CA LEU A 34 5.31 2.19 0.94
C LEU A 34 4.07 2.64 1.74
N ALA A 35 3.16 3.38 1.12
CA ALA A 35 1.91 3.80 1.75
C ALA A 35 1.06 2.60 2.17
N HIS A 36 0.98 1.58 1.32
CA HIS A 36 0.28 0.32 1.63
C HIS A 36 0.89 -0.38 2.86
N ASN A 37 2.22 -0.51 2.92
CA ASN A 37 2.91 -1.14 4.04
C ASN A 37 2.72 -0.35 5.36
N ILE A 38 2.77 0.98 5.30
CA ILE A 38 2.53 1.83 6.49
C ILE A 38 1.11 1.63 7.02
N ARG A 39 0.09 1.58 6.15
CA ARG A 39 -1.30 1.32 6.57
C ARG A 39 -1.43 -0.04 7.25
N LYS A 40 -0.80 -1.07 6.69
CA LYS A 40 -0.79 -2.41 7.29
C LYS A 40 -0.14 -2.39 8.68
N TRP A 41 0.98 -1.68 8.82
CA TRP A 41 1.67 -1.55 10.10
C TRP A 41 0.85 -0.80 11.15
N ALA A 42 0.18 0.29 10.75
CA ALA A 42 -0.70 1.05 11.63
C ALA A 42 -1.89 0.20 12.12
N ASN A 43 -2.50 -0.60 11.25
CA ASN A 43 -3.60 -1.50 11.64
C ASN A 43 -3.13 -2.55 12.66
N ILE A 44 -2.00 -3.21 12.40
CA ILE A 44 -1.39 -4.17 13.34
C ILE A 44 -1.10 -3.49 14.68
N ARG A 45 -0.58 -2.25 14.65
CA ARG A 45 -0.30 -1.50 15.88
C ARG A 45 -1.56 -1.18 16.66
N ASN A 46 -2.65 -0.79 15.98
CA ASN A 46 -3.94 -0.52 16.61
C ASN A 46 -4.54 -1.77 17.24
N GLU A 47 -4.51 -2.91 16.53
CA GLU A 47 -4.94 -4.20 17.06
C GLU A 47 -4.15 -4.55 18.32
N MET A 48 -2.82 -4.41 18.29
CA MET A 48 -1.97 -4.68 19.45
C MET A 48 -2.28 -3.75 20.63
N ASN A 49 -2.55 -2.48 20.39
CA ASN A 49 -2.94 -1.53 21.44
C ASN A 49 -4.30 -1.91 22.06
N ALA A 50 -5.26 -2.40 21.26
CA ALA A 50 -6.58 -2.82 21.73
C ALA A 50 -6.54 -4.12 22.56
N VAL A 51 -5.52 -4.97 22.38
CA VAL A 51 -5.30 -6.16 23.22
C VAL A 51 -4.67 -5.80 24.56
N ILE A 52 -3.86 -4.73 24.60
CA ILE A 52 -3.12 -4.31 25.79
C ILE A 52 -3.97 -3.38 26.69
N SER A 53 -4.99 -2.71 26.14
CA SER A 53 -5.97 -1.91 26.89
C SER A 53 -7.03 -2.77 27.56
#